data_AF-A0A956C2Z3-F1
#
_entry.id   AF-A0A956C2Z3-F1
#
_cell.length_a   1.000
_cell.length_b   1.000
_cell.length_c   1.000
_cell.angle_alpha   90.00
_cell.angle_beta   90.00
_cell.angle_gamma   90.00
#
_symmetry.space_group_name_H-M   'P 1'
#
loop_
_entity.id
_entity.type
_entity.pdbx_description
1 polymer ?
#
loop_
_entity_poly.entity_id
_entity_poly.type
_entity_poly.pdbx_seq_one_letter_code
_entity_poly.pdbx_strand_id
1 'polypeptide(L)'
;MHVRRSVLLLARATVAVGLAIAASACAKPKEYETQVQVVRKVPVERDTKGVAHAVDLELAYVDCPGSQTEALRADETFATCVAGLRTGDRTKATVRHRPRNDGRWESVIVKVGGCDRVAEADDPASFTLARECTDLRVNGVVVGFECNYLPERALVAKCPWFRR
;
A
#
# COMPACT_ATOMS: atom_id res chain seq x y z
N MET A 1 -40.03 -36.92 -58.37
CA MET A 1 -41.26 -36.10 -58.50
C MET A 1 -41.18 -34.96 -57.49
N HIS A 2 -40.70 -33.79 -57.95
CA HIS A 2 -41.47 -32.54 -58.04
C HIS A 2 -41.93 -31.99 -56.66
N VAL A 3 -41.07 -31.21 -56.00
CA VAL A 3 -40.98 -29.73 -56.10
C VAL A 3 -42.30 -29.05 -55.69
N ARG A 4 -42.34 -28.53 -54.45
CA ARG A 4 -43.25 -27.43 -54.09
C ARG A 4 -42.43 -26.16 -53.88
N ARG A 5 -42.62 -25.23 -54.81
CA ARG A 5 -42.31 -23.81 -54.69
C ARG A 5 -43.28 -23.17 -53.69
N SER A 6 -42.83 -22.18 -52.95
CA SER A 6 -43.25 -20.78 -53.18
C SER A 6 -42.84 -19.87 -52.01
N VAL A 7 -42.06 -18.87 -52.42
CA VAL A 7 -41.55 -17.68 -51.75
C VAL A 7 -42.69 -16.77 -51.24
N LEU A 8 -42.37 -15.95 -50.22
CA LEU A 8 -42.85 -14.59 -49.84
C LEU A 8 -42.99 -14.58 -48.30
N LEU A 9 -42.53 -13.63 -47.50
CA LEU A 9 -42.11 -12.24 -47.71
C LEU A 9 -41.40 -11.75 -46.43
N LEU A 10 -40.61 -10.69 -46.60
CA LEU A 10 -39.84 -9.94 -45.61
C LEU A 10 -40.55 -9.64 -44.27
N ALA A 11 -39.78 -9.64 -43.17
CA ALA A 11 -39.83 -8.54 -42.19
C ALA A 11 -38.62 -8.54 -41.22
N ARG A 12 -37.94 -7.38 -41.18
CA ARG A 12 -37.21 -6.79 -40.04
C ARG A 12 -35.79 -7.26 -39.75
N ALA A 13 -34.87 -6.49 -40.34
CA ALA A 13 -33.59 -6.14 -39.75
C ALA A 13 -33.77 -5.46 -38.38
N THR A 14 -33.00 -5.89 -37.37
CA THR A 14 -32.33 -4.97 -36.43
C THR A 14 -31.23 -5.69 -35.63
N VAL A 15 -30.05 -5.09 -35.71
CA VAL A 15 -28.79 -5.28 -34.99
C VAL A 15 -28.95 -5.54 -33.48
N ALA A 16 -28.18 -6.49 -32.96
CA ALA A 16 -27.56 -6.37 -31.63
C ALA A 16 -26.30 -7.25 -31.55
N VAL A 17 -25.20 -6.76 -32.14
CA VAL A 17 -23.85 -7.18 -31.73
C VAL A 17 -23.67 -6.65 -30.30
N GLY A 18 -24.12 -7.43 -29.33
CA GLY A 18 -23.84 -7.21 -27.92
C GLY A 18 -22.39 -7.63 -27.65
N LEU A 19 -21.45 -6.80 -28.09
CA LEU A 19 -20.08 -6.86 -27.62
C LEU A 19 -20.15 -6.54 -26.13
N ALA A 20 -20.22 -7.58 -25.30
CA ALA A 20 -20.07 -7.48 -23.87
C ALA A 20 -18.66 -6.92 -23.63
N ILE A 21 -18.57 -5.61 -23.48
CA ILE A 21 -17.41 -4.94 -22.91
C ILE A 21 -17.35 -5.52 -21.50
N ALA A 22 -16.53 -6.56 -21.34
CA ALA A 22 -16.07 -6.99 -20.05
C ALA A 22 -15.46 -5.75 -19.43
N ALA A 23 -16.19 -5.14 -18.50
CA ALA A 23 -15.67 -4.05 -17.69
C ALA A 23 -14.44 -4.63 -17.00
N SER A 24 -13.26 -4.32 -17.53
CA SER A 24 -12.05 -4.35 -16.74
C SER A 24 -12.32 -3.43 -15.57
N ALA A 25 -12.70 -4.02 -14.44
CA ALA A 25 -12.70 -3.37 -13.15
C ALA A 25 -11.23 -3.07 -12.82
N CYS A 26 -10.63 -2.11 -13.53
CA CYS A 26 -9.37 -1.48 -13.18
C CYS A 26 -9.65 -0.79 -11.84
N ALA A 27 -9.40 -1.51 -10.75
CA ALA A 27 -9.62 -1.02 -9.42
C ALA A 27 -8.70 0.19 -9.22
N LYS A 28 -9.30 1.37 -9.02
CA LYS A 28 -8.54 2.63 -8.99
C LYS A 28 -7.71 2.70 -7.72
N PRO A 29 -6.48 3.26 -7.78
CA PRO A 29 -5.74 3.62 -6.58
C PRO A 29 -6.58 4.50 -5.66
N LYS A 30 -6.46 4.29 -4.35
CA LYS A 30 -7.12 5.11 -3.33
C LYS A 30 -6.08 5.62 -2.34
N GLU A 31 -6.24 6.87 -1.92
CA GLU A 31 -5.37 7.51 -0.94
C GLU A 31 -6.07 7.63 0.41
N TYR A 32 -5.28 7.49 1.47
CA TYR A 32 -5.72 7.58 2.85
C TYR A 32 -4.76 8.48 3.62
N GLU A 33 -5.29 9.37 4.45
CA GLU A 33 -4.50 10.09 5.45
C GLU A 33 -4.44 9.30 6.75
N THR A 34 -3.28 9.32 7.41
CA THR A 34 -3.06 8.73 8.73
C THR A 34 -1.98 9.47 9.50
N GLN A 35 -1.89 9.28 10.81
CA GLN A 35 -0.76 9.74 11.60
C GLN A 35 0.28 8.64 11.76
N VAL A 36 1.54 9.03 11.60
CA VAL A 36 2.70 8.18 11.83
C VAL A 36 3.64 8.83 12.83
N GLN A 37 4.42 8.03 13.54
CA GLN A 37 5.55 8.46 14.35
C GLN A 37 6.85 8.02 13.68
N VAL A 38 7.84 8.91 13.61
CA VAL A 38 9.18 8.55 13.13
C VAL A 38 9.88 7.69 14.18
N VAL A 39 10.06 6.41 13.88
CA VAL A 39 10.79 5.45 14.74
C VAL A 39 12.29 5.55 14.47
N ARG A 40 12.67 5.64 13.19
CA ARG A 40 14.06 5.71 12.77
C ARG A 40 14.21 6.61 11.55
N LYS A 41 15.31 7.35 11.49
CA LYS A 41 15.69 8.17 10.34
C LYS A 41 17.19 8.03 10.10
N VAL A 42 17.60 7.47 8.98
CA VAL A 42 19.00 7.22 8.64
C VAL A 42 19.30 7.83 7.26
N PRO A 43 20.22 8.80 7.15
CA PRO A 43 20.75 9.21 5.87
C PRO A 43 21.60 8.06 5.29
N VAL A 44 21.30 7.61 4.07
CA VAL A 44 21.95 6.43 3.48
C VAL A 44 23.26 6.79 2.79
N GLU A 45 23.26 7.90 2.07
CA GLU A 45 24.42 8.40 1.33
C GLU A 45 24.53 9.89 1.57
N ARG A 46 25.73 10.36 1.93
CA ARG A 46 26.02 11.79 2.07
C ARG A 46 27.14 12.20 1.12
N ASP A 47 27.01 13.37 0.52
CA ASP A 47 28.09 13.97 -0.26
C ASP A 47 29.22 14.50 0.64
N THR A 48 30.26 15.06 0.01
CA THR A 48 31.40 15.68 0.71
C THR A 48 31.03 16.93 1.51
N LYS A 49 29.82 17.48 1.31
CA LYS A 49 29.25 18.62 2.04
C LYS A 49 28.29 18.18 3.15
N GLY A 50 28.09 16.88 3.32
CA GLY A 50 27.18 16.30 4.29
C GLY A 50 25.71 16.33 3.88
N VAL A 51 25.36 16.65 2.63
CA VAL A 51 23.99 16.60 2.10
C VAL A 51 23.61 15.15 1.84
N ALA A 52 22.42 14.72 2.29
CA ALA A 52 21.98 13.35 2.12
C ALA A 52 21.30 13.14 0.76
N HIS A 53 21.79 12.20 -0.05
CA HIS A 53 21.21 11.81 -1.34
C HIS A 53 20.04 10.83 -1.21
N ALA A 54 19.90 10.20 -0.05
CA ALA A 54 18.77 9.34 0.26
C ALA A 54 18.57 9.27 1.78
N VAL A 55 17.35 8.95 2.18
CA VAL A 55 16.99 8.73 3.58
C VAL A 55 16.16 7.45 3.73
N ASP A 56 16.50 6.65 4.73
CA ASP A 56 15.66 5.59 5.24
C ASP A 56 14.82 6.16 6.40
N LEU A 57 13.50 6.03 6.30
CA LEU A 57 12.58 6.29 7.39
C LEU A 57 11.93 4.98 7.83
N GLU A 58 11.82 4.80 9.13
CA GLU A 58 10.96 3.80 9.74
C GLU A 58 9.85 4.53 10.49
N LEU A 59 8.61 4.20 10.16
CA LEU A 59 7.42 4.90 10.62
C LEU A 59 6.52 3.93 11.34
N ALA A 60 6.05 4.27 12.53
CA ALA A 60 5.00 3.53 13.24
C ALA A 60 3.64 4.20 13.00
N TYR A 61 2.63 3.42 12.64
CA TYR A 61 1.27 3.94 12.48
C TYR A 61 0.65 4.21 13.87
N VAL A 62 0.27 5.46 14.14
CA VAL A 62 -0.25 5.89 15.44
C VAL A 62 -1.73 5.52 15.59
N ASP A 63 -2.48 5.55 14.49
CA ASP A 63 -3.94 5.36 14.52
C ASP A 63 -4.37 3.90 14.30
N CYS A 64 -3.43 3.00 14.03
CA CYS A 64 -3.69 1.59 13.74
C CYS A 64 -3.51 0.72 14.98
N PRO A 65 -4.32 -0.32 15.17
CA PRO A 65 -4.10 -1.29 16.23
C PRO A 65 -2.75 -2.00 16.07
N GLY A 66 -2.14 -2.37 17.19
CA GLY A 66 -0.87 -3.09 17.27
C GLY A 66 0.37 -2.29 16.86
N SER A 67 1.46 -3.00 16.57
CA SER A 67 2.78 -2.41 16.32
C SER A 67 3.11 -2.36 14.83
N GLN A 68 2.26 -1.69 14.05
CA GLN A 68 2.45 -1.63 12.60
C GLN A 68 3.53 -0.61 12.25
N THR A 69 4.58 -1.06 11.56
CA THR A 69 5.64 -0.18 11.07
C THR A 69 5.82 -0.30 9.56
N GLU A 70 6.30 0.76 8.95
CA GLU A 70 6.70 0.79 7.55
C GLU A 70 8.09 1.41 7.44
N ALA A 71 9.02 0.64 6.88
CA ALA A 71 10.30 1.15 6.45
C ALA A 71 10.14 1.63 5.00
N LEU A 72 10.72 2.77 4.68
CA LEU A 72 10.80 3.29 3.33
C LEU A 72 12.16 3.94 3.07
N ARG A 73 12.64 3.81 1.84
CA ARG A 73 13.71 4.63 1.30
C ARG A 73 13.13 5.69 0.39
N ALA A 74 13.78 6.85 0.37
CA ALA A 74 13.41 7.94 -0.49
C ALA A 74 14.64 8.72 -0.96
N ASP A 75 14.48 9.36 -2.11
CA ASP A 75 15.52 10.13 -2.81
C ASP A 75 15.94 11.41 -2.08
N GLU A 76 16.87 12.14 -2.70
CA GLU A 76 17.44 13.39 -2.22
C GLU A 76 16.40 14.50 -2.03
N THR A 77 15.40 14.57 -2.91
CA THR A 77 14.36 15.60 -2.85
C THR A 77 13.53 15.40 -1.58
N PHE A 78 13.11 14.16 -1.35
CA PHE A 78 12.40 13.81 -0.12
C PHE A 78 13.30 13.96 1.10
N ALA A 79 14.55 13.48 1.05
CA ALA A 79 15.51 13.56 2.16
C ALA A 79 15.74 15.00 2.64
N THR A 80 15.85 15.94 1.70
CA THR A 80 15.96 17.37 1.98
C THR A 80 14.69 17.91 2.60
N CYS A 81 13.52 17.56 2.06
CA CYS A 81 12.23 18.02 2.59
C CYS A 81 12.00 17.54 4.03
N VAL A 82 12.29 16.26 4.33
CA VAL A 82 12.11 15.71 5.68
C VAL A 82 13.28 15.99 6.62
N ALA A 83 14.27 16.81 6.23
CA ALA A 83 15.47 17.07 7.01
C ALA A 83 15.16 17.52 8.45
N GLY A 84 14.08 18.29 8.63
CA GLY A 84 13.61 18.76 9.94
C GLY A 84 12.96 17.71 10.84
N LEU A 85 12.47 16.59 10.30
CA LEU A 85 11.84 15.53 11.09
C LEU A 85 12.88 14.80 11.96
N ARG A 86 12.49 14.47 13.19
CA ARG A 86 13.30 13.78 14.20
C ARG A 86 12.62 12.49 14.62
N THR A 87 13.41 11.53 15.11
CA THR A 87 12.85 10.36 15.80
C THR A 87 11.97 10.80 16.96
N GLY A 88 10.79 10.20 17.06
CA GLY A 88 9.74 10.54 18.02
C GLY A 88 8.68 11.49 17.47
N ASP A 89 8.97 12.25 16.41
CA ASP A 89 8.01 13.20 15.83
C ASP A 89 6.78 12.47 15.31
N ARG A 90 5.61 13.05 15.59
CA ARG A 90 4.33 12.62 15.02
C ARG A 90 3.97 13.53 13.86
N THR A 91 3.63 12.94 12.72
CA THR A 91 3.30 13.69 11.52
C THR A 91 2.26 12.98 10.68
N LYS A 92 1.64 13.71 9.75
CA LYS A 92 0.70 13.12 8.79
C LYS A 92 1.46 12.33 7.73
N ALA A 93 0.89 11.21 7.32
CA ALA A 93 1.30 10.48 6.13
C ALA A 93 0.11 10.25 5.20
N THR A 94 0.39 10.18 3.90
CA THR A 94 -0.58 9.73 2.89
C THR A 94 -0.16 8.35 2.39
N VAL A 95 -1.05 7.38 2.54
CA VAL A 95 -0.86 6.01 2.03
C VAL A 95 -1.68 5.86 0.76
N ARG A 96 -1.04 5.41 -0.32
CA ARG A 96 -1.71 5.05 -1.57
C ARG A 96 -1.84 3.53 -1.65
N HIS A 97 -3.09 3.08 -1.70
CA HIS A 97 -3.46 1.69 -1.91
C HIS A 97 -3.78 1.46 -3.39
N ARG A 98 -3.06 0.58 -4.07
CA ARG A 98 -3.16 0.39 -5.52
C ARG A 98 -3.00 -1.08 -5.93
N PRO A 99 -3.58 -1.49 -7.07
CA PRO A 99 -3.29 -2.81 -7.63
C PRO A 99 -1.85 -2.86 -8.17
N ARG A 100 -1.20 -4.00 -7.99
CA ARG A 100 0.06 -4.37 -8.61
C ARG A 100 -0.20 -5.05 -9.95
N ASN A 101 0.85 -5.17 -10.76
CA ASN A 101 0.80 -5.88 -12.05
C ASN A 101 0.49 -7.38 -11.90
N ASP A 102 0.77 -7.98 -10.73
CA ASP A 102 0.48 -9.38 -10.42
C ASP A 102 -0.96 -9.61 -9.90
N GLY A 103 -1.80 -8.57 -9.91
CA GLY A 103 -3.18 -8.62 -9.43
C GLY A 103 -3.35 -8.53 -7.90
N ARG A 104 -2.25 -8.49 -7.13
CA ARG A 104 -2.30 -8.24 -5.68
C ARG A 104 -2.46 -6.76 -5.39
N TRP A 105 -2.91 -6.41 -4.20
CA TRP A 105 -2.88 -5.03 -3.75
C TRP A 105 -1.61 -4.72 -2.98
N GLU A 106 -1.15 -3.48 -3.11
CA GLU A 106 -0.10 -2.92 -2.28
C GLU A 106 -0.51 -1.56 -1.71
N SER A 107 0.15 -1.22 -0.61
CA SER A 107 0.03 0.08 0.03
C SER A 107 1.41 0.67 0.18
N VAL A 108 1.55 1.91 -0.26
CA VAL A 108 2.80 2.64 -0.24
C VAL A 108 2.58 4.02 0.35
N ILE A 109 3.41 4.44 1.29
CA ILE A 109 3.42 5.84 1.74
C ILE A 109 3.92 6.73 0.59
N VAL A 110 3.15 7.74 0.20
CA VAL A 110 3.49 8.70 -0.88
C VAL A 110 3.72 10.12 -0.35
N LYS A 111 3.45 10.37 0.93
CA LYS A 111 3.69 11.65 1.59
C LYS A 111 3.97 11.48 3.06
N VAL A 112 4.90 12.24 3.62
CA VAL A 112 5.17 12.31 5.07
C VAL A 112 5.43 13.77 5.45
N GLY A 113 4.70 14.30 6.42
CA GLY A 113 4.87 15.68 6.88
C GLY A 113 4.76 16.75 5.81
N GLY A 114 3.95 16.49 4.77
CA GLY A 114 3.82 17.38 3.62
C GLY A 114 4.84 17.13 2.50
N CYS A 115 5.87 16.32 2.73
CA CYS A 115 6.88 15.97 1.73
C CYS A 115 6.39 14.84 0.83
N ASP A 116 6.28 15.10 -0.47
CA ASP A 116 5.95 14.10 -1.48
C ASP A 116 7.11 13.12 -1.69
N ARG A 117 6.79 11.82 -1.69
CA ARG A 117 7.73 10.73 -1.98
C ARG A 117 7.38 10.10 -3.32
N VAL A 118 8.38 9.98 -4.18
CA VAL A 118 8.28 9.11 -5.36
C VAL A 118 8.41 7.66 -4.89
N ALA A 119 7.30 6.92 -4.88
CA ALA A 119 7.30 5.52 -4.51
C ALA A 119 7.83 4.66 -5.66
N GLU A 120 9.01 4.09 -5.50
CA GLU A 120 9.55 3.07 -6.41
C GLU A 120 8.81 1.74 -6.18
N ALA A 121 8.31 1.13 -7.26
CA ALA A 121 7.43 -0.03 -7.18
C ALA A 121 8.14 -1.31 -6.67
N ASP A 122 9.46 -1.38 -6.84
CA ASP A 122 10.26 -2.56 -6.54
C ASP A 122 11.40 -2.28 -5.56
N ASP A 123 11.30 -1.19 -4.77
CA ASP A 123 12.32 -0.84 -3.79
C ASP A 123 12.35 -1.89 -2.65
N PRO A 124 13.42 -2.71 -2.55
CA PRO A 124 13.50 -3.76 -1.53
C PRO A 124 13.68 -3.18 -0.12
N ALA A 125 14.06 -1.91 0.02
CA ALA A 125 14.17 -1.23 1.31
C ALA A 125 12.82 -0.72 1.83
N SER A 126 11.79 -0.68 0.98
CA SER A 126 10.44 -0.27 1.35
C SER A 126 9.58 -1.51 1.69
N PHE A 127 9.28 -1.72 2.97
CA PHE A 127 8.45 -2.84 3.42
C PHE A 127 7.62 -2.51 4.66
N THR A 128 6.43 -3.13 4.74
CA THR A 128 5.51 -2.99 5.86
C THR A 128 5.62 -4.20 6.80
N LEU A 129 5.90 -3.95 8.08
CA LEU A 129 5.84 -4.93 9.16
C LEU A 129 4.52 -4.80 9.90
N ALA A 130 3.66 -5.80 9.72
CA ALA A 130 2.30 -5.82 10.26
C ALA A 130 2.10 -6.99 11.23
N ARG A 131 2.83 -7.02 12.35
CA ARG A 131 2.81 -8.16 13.29
C ARG A 131 2.69 -7.69 14.74
N GLU A 132 2.04 -8.49 15.56
CA GLU A 132 2.05 -8.37 17.01
C GLU A 132 2.79 -9.57 17.60
N CYS A 133 3.73 -9.30 18.49
CA CYS A 133 4.46 -10.33 19.21
C CYS A 133 3.98 -10.37 20.66
N THR A 134 3.60 -11.56 21.12
CA THR A 134 3.20 -11.81 22.51
C THR A 134 4.16 -12.78 23.17
N ASP A 135 4.52 -12.53 24.43
CA ASP A 135 5.37 -13.43 25.21
C ASP A 135 4.69 -14.79 25.37
N LEU A 136 5.43 -15.86 25.09
CA LEU A 136 5.04 -17.22 25.44
C LEU A 136 5.49 -17.49 26.87
N ARG A 137 4.52 -17.78 27.75
CA ARG A 137 4.78 -18.05 29.18
C ARG A 137 4.44 -19.49 29.53
N VAL A 138 5.37 -20.17 30.21
CA VAL A 138 5.17 -21.49 30.81
C VAL A 138 5.46 -21.36 32.30
N ASN A 139 4.50 -21.73 33.15
CA ASN A 139 4.59 -21.59 34.61
C ASN A 139 4.98 -20.17 35.08
N GLY A 140 4.48 -19.13 34.41
CA GLY A 140 4.76 -17.73 34.75
C GLY A 140 6.10 -17.19 34.24
N VAL A 141 6.96 -18.04 33.66
CA VAL A 141 8.26 -17.65 33.11
C VAL A 141 8.13 -17.42 31.60
N VAL A 142 8.70 -16.33 31.10
CA VAL A 142 8.80 -16.07 29.66
C VAL A 142 9.81 -17.05 29.05
N VAL A 143 9.34 -17.91 28.15
CA VAL A 143 10.16 -18.94 27.48
C VAL A 143 10.38 -18.63 26.00
N GLY A 144 9.73 -17.59 25.47
CA GLY A 144 9.86 -17.14 24.09
C GLY A 144 8.82 -16.09 23.74
N PHE A 145 8.60 -15.89 22.45
CA PHE A 145 7.57 -15.02 21.91
C PHE A 145 6.96 -15.64 20.66
N GLU A 146 5.69 -15.35 20.40
CA GLU A 146 5.00 -15.70 19.16
C GLU A 146 4.60 -14.41 18.46
N CYS A 147 4.97 -14.24 17.18
CA CYS A 147 4.59 -13.09 16.38
C CYS A 147 3.51 -13.46 15.38
N ASN A 148 2.28 -13.08 15.69
CA ASN A 148 1.12 -13.28 14.83
C ASN A 148 0.87 -12.03 13.98
N TYR A 149 0.37 -12.20 12.76
CA TYR A 149 -0.27 -11.07 12.09
C TYR A 149 -1.50 -10.68 12.92
N LEU A 150 -1.68 -9.39 13.19
CA LEU A 150 -2.89 -8.87 13.84
C LEU A 150 -4.15 -9.50 13.23
N PRO A 151 -5.25 -9.70 13.99
CA PRO A 151 -6.50 -10.11 13.37
C PRO A 151 -6.85 -9.11 12.27
N GLU A 152 -6.70 -9.56 11.02
CA GLU A 152 -6.74 -8.73 9.81
C GLU A 152 -7.99 -7.85 9.79
N ARG A 153 -9.11 -8.38 10.31
CA ARG A 153 -10.38 -7.66 10.41
C ARG A 153 -10.30 -6.39 11.25
N ALA A 154 -9.67 -6.43 12.42
CA ALA A 154 -9.58 -5.27 13.32
C ALA A 154 -8.65 -4.20 12.73
N LEU A 155 -7.52 -4.64 12.17
CA LEU A 155 -6.58 -3.77 11.48
C LEU A 155 -7.21 -3.10 10.26
N VAL A 156 -7.80 -3.88 9.35
CA VAL A 156 -8.41 -3.38 8.11
C VAL A 156 -9.66 -2.53 8.38
N ALA A 157 -10.38 -2.77 9.47
CA ALA A 157 -11.52 -1.92 9.85
C ALA A 157 -11.08 -0.49 10.20
N LYS A 158 -9.92 -0.33 10.87
CA LYS A 158 -9.38 0.98 11.26
C LYS A 158 -8.47 1.58 10.19
N CYS A 159 -7.65 0.74 9.56
CA CYS A 159 -6.60 1.08 8.61
C CYS A 159 -6.78 0.26 7.33
N PRO A 160 -7.72 0.67 6.46
CA PRO A 160 -8.17 -0.13 5.31
C PRO A 160 -7.10 -0.38 4.24
N TRP A 161 -6.01 0.38 4.23
CA TRP A 161 -4.87 0.16 3.35
C TRP A 161 -4.06 -1.10 3.71
N PHE A 162 -4.27 -1.73 4.86
CA PHE A 162 -3.65 -3.03 5.17
C PHE A 162 -4.34 -4.22 4.49
N ARG A 163 -5.45 -4.00 3.77
CA ARG A 163 -6.08 -5.03 2.94
C ARG A 163 -5.11 -5.43 1.81
N ARG A 164 -4.95 -6.72 1.52
CA ARG A 164 -4.06 -7.24 0.46
C ARG A 164 -4.85 -7.84 -0.71
#